data_AF-A0A6B3CL54-F1
#
_entry.id   AF-A0A6B3CL54-F1
#
_cell.length_a   1.000
_cell.length_b   1.000
_cell.length_c   1.000
_cell.angle_alpha   90.00
_cell.angle_beta   90.00
_cell.angle_gamma   90.00
#
_symmetry.space_group_name_H-M   'P 1'
#
loop_
_entity.id
_entity.type
_entity.pdbx_description
1 polymer ?
#
loop_
_entity_poly.entity_id
_entity_poly.type
_entity_poly.pdbx_seq_one_letter_code
_entity_poly.pdbx_strand_id
1 'polypeptide(L)'
;LAASLALHGARVLVVDLDPQGNASTALGIDHHADVPSIYDVLVESRPLSEVVQPVPDVEGLFCAPATIDLAGAEIELVSLVA
;
A
#
# COMPACT_ATOMS: atom_id res chain seq x y z
N LEU A 1 7.78 13.17 -3.64
CA LEU A 1 7.79 12.84 -5.08
C LEU A 1 6.39 12.51 -5.60
N ALA A 2 5.71 11.49 -5.08
CA ALA A 2 4.42 11.02 -5.58
C ALA A 2 3.35 12.12 -5.72
N ALA A 3 3.11 12.90 -4.66
CA ALA A 3 2.20 14.04 -4.71
C ALA A 3 2.60 15.09 -5.75
N SER A 4 3.90 15.39 -5.88
CA SER A 4 4.39 16.32 -6.91
C SER A 4 4.10 15.80 -8.32
N LEU A 5 4.35 14.50 -8.60
CA LEU A 5 4.02 13.90 -9.90
C LEU A 5 2.52 13.97 -10.20
N ALA A 6 1.68 13.67 -9.20
CA ALA A 6 0.22 13.74 -9.34
C ALA A 6 -0.27 15.15 -9.65
N LEU A 7 0.24 16.16 -8.93
CA LEU A 7 -0.07 17.58 -9.16
C LEU A 7 0.40 18.09 -10.54
N HIS A 8 1.32 17.39 -11.20
CA HIS A 8 1.76 17.69 -12.58
C HIS A 8 1.04 16.80 -13.62
N GLY A 9 -0.07 16.17 -13.25
CA GLY A 9 -0.96 15.45 -14.17
C GLY A 9 -0.63 13.97 -14.37
N ALA A 10 0.34 13.41 -13.65
CA ALA A 10 0.58 11.97 -13.68
C ALA A 10 -0.48 11.23 -12.85
N ARG A 11 -0.86 10.02 -13.27
CA ARG A 11 -1.58 9.09 -12.40
C ARG A 11 -0.56 8.27 -11.62
N VAL A 12 -0.60 8.36 -10.29
CA VAL A 12 0.45 7.82 -9.42
C VAL A 12 -0.15 6.86 -8.40
N LEU A 13 0.43 5.68 -8.29
CA LEU A 13 0.15 4.73 -7.21
C LEU A 13 1.39 4.60 -6.33
N VAL A 14 1.25 4.90 -5.04
CA VAL A 14 2.25 4.59 -4.01
C VAL A 14 1.95 3.21 -3.46
N VAL A 15 2.94 2.33 -3.48
CA VAL A 15 2.85 1.01 -2.87
C VAL A 15 3.72 1.04 -1.61
N ASP A 16 3.10 0.98 -0.45
CA ASP A 16 3.81 0.91 0.82
C ASP A 16 4.21 -0.55 1.09
N LEU A 17 5.50 -0.80 1.25
CA LEU A 17 6.07 -2.14 1.52
C LEU A 17 6.77 -2.21 2.87
N ASP A 18 6.62 -1.18 3.71
CA ASP A 18 7.17 -1.13 5.05
C ASP A 18 6.06 -1.45 6.07
N PRO A 19 6.19 -2.50 6.90
CA PRO A 19 5.19 -2.84 7.93
C PRO A 19 4.89 -1.71 8.92
N GLN A 20 5.74 -0.69 9.00
CA GLN A 20 5.48 0.52 9.81
C GLN A 20 4.47 1.48 9.17
N GLY A 21 4.09 1.30 7.90
CA GLY A 21 3.06 2.11 7.24
C GLY A 21 3.42 3.59 7.11
N ASN A 22 4.72 3.92 7.01
CA ASN A 22 5.19 5.31 7.01
C ASN A 22 4.63 6.11 5.83
N ALA A 23 4.56 5.51 4.63
CA ALA A 23 4.00 6.19 3.47
C ALA A 23 2.48 6.31 3.59
N SER A 24 1.81 5.26 4.07
CA SER A 24 0.37 5.26 4.35
C SER A 24 0.00 6.38 5.33
N THR A 25 0.74 6.52 6.43
CA THR A 25 0.59 7.60 7.41
C THR A 25 0.81 8.98 6.79
N ALA A 26 1.90 9.17 6.04
CA ALA A 26 2.22 10.45 5.41
C ALA A 26 1.18 10.89 4.36
N LEU A 27 0.47 9.93 3.77
CA LEU A 27 -0.59 10.15 2.79
C LEU A 27 -2.00 10.17 3.40
N GLY A 28 -2.14 10.01 4.72
CA GLY A 28 -3.44 10.03 5.40
C GLY A 28 -4.34 8.84 5.04
N ILE A 29 -3.74 7.68 4.75
CA ILE A 29 -4.43 6.44 4.40
C ILE A 29 -4.54 5.55 5.65
N ASP A 30 -5.73 5.00 5.86
CA ASP A 30 -5.96 4.03 6.93
C ASP A 30 -5.16 2.75 6.68
N HIS A 31 -4.51 2.24 7.72
CA HIS A 31 -3.58 1.10 7.61
C HIS A 31 -3.45 0.30 8.92
N HIS A 32 -4.55 0.19 9.67
CA HIS A 32 -4.61 -0.71 10.84
C HIS A 32 -4.86 -2.17 10.40
N ALA A 33 -4.71 -3.13 11.32
CA ALA A 33 -4.77 -4.57 11.02
C ALA A 33 -6.02 -5.02 10.23
N ASP A 34 -7.19 -4.42 10.46
CA ASP A 34 -8.41 -4.77 9.72
C ASP A 34 -8.54 -4.12 8.32
N VAL A 35 -7.57 -3.29 7.90
CA VAL A 35 -7.59 -2.66 6.56
C VAL A 35 -6.94 -3.58 5.54
N PRO A 36 -7.60 -3.85 4.39
CA PRO A 36 -6.97 -4.54 3.29
C PRO A 36 -5.68 -3.86 2.81
N SER A 37 -4.60 -4.61 2.68
CA SER A 37 -3.25 -4.06 2.50
C SER A 37 -2.45 -4.86 1.48
N ILE A 38 -1.22 -4.41 1.22
CA ILE A 38 -0.27 -5.15 0.38
C ILE A 38 -0.01 -6.57 0.87
N TYR A 39 -0.15 -6.83 2.18
CA TYR A 39 -0.07 -8.17 2.74
C TYR A 39 -1.04 -9.12 1.99
N ASP A 40 -2.32 -8.74 1.85
CA ASP A 40 -3.34 -9.58 1.21
C ASP A 40 -3.03 -9.84 -0.26
N VAL A 41 -2.41 -8.88 -0.93
CA VAL A 41 -2.04 -9.00 -2.34
C VAL A 41 -0.92 -10.00 -2.52
N LEU A 42 0.10 -9.92 -1.66
CA LEU A 42 1.31 -10.74 -1.77
C LEU A 42 1.12 -12.15 -1.20
N VAL A 43 0.35 -12.29 -0.12
CA VAL A 43 0.20 -13.55 0.62
C VAL A 43 -1.14 -14.21 0.34
N GLU A 44 -2.24 -13.45 0.34
CA GLU A 44 -3.60 -13.99 0.16
C GLU A 44 -4.08 -13.98 -1.29
N SER A 45 -3.25 -13.55 -2.24
CA SER A 45 -3.59 -13.42 -3.67
C SER A 45 -4.81 -12.52 -3.95
N ARG A 46 -5.10 -11.56 -3.08
CA ARG A 46 -6.14 -10.55 -3.31
C ARG A 46 -5.76 -9.65 -4.50
N PRO A 47 -6.70 -9.29 -5.39
CA PRO A 47 -6.40 -8.34 -6.47
C PRO A 47 -5.93 -6.98 -5.93
N LEU A 48 -4.84 -6.43 -6.47
CA LEU A 48 -4.30 -5.13 -6.05
C LEU A 48 -5.34 -4.00 -6.11
N SER A 49 -6.25 -4.04 -7.10
CA SER A 49 -7.32 -3.06 -7.23
C SER A 49 -8.29 -3.01 -6.04
N GLU A 50 -8.36 -4.05 -5.21
CA GLU A 50 -9.24 -4.13 -4.04
C GLU A 50 -8.60 -3.51 -2.79
N VAL A 51 -7.29 -3.26 -2.79
CA VAL A 51 -6.58 -2.63 -1.64
C VAL A 51 -6.14 -1.20 -1.93
N VAL A 52 -6.20 -0.77 -3.20
CA VAL A 52 -5.82 0.59 -3.61
C VAL A 52 -6.87 1.59 -3.15
N GLN A 53 -6.42 2.61 -2.42
CA GLN A 53 -7.24 3.69 -1.91
C GLN A 53 -6.83 5.04 -2.53
N PRO A 54 -7.76 5.95 -2.82
CA PRO A 54 -7.42 7.30 -3.24
C PRO A 54 -6.82 8.08 -2.06
N VAL A 55 -5.78 8.87 -2.33
CA VAL A 55 -5.22 9.78 -1.32
C VAL A 55 -6.16 10.99 -1.15
N PRO A 56 -6.56 11.33 0.08
CA PRO A 56 -7.38 12.51 0.33
C PRO A 56 -6.75 13.78 -0.24
N ASP A 57 -7.57 14.66 -0.78
CA ASP A 57 -7.20 16.00 -1.25
C ASP A 57 -6.10 16.08 -2.35
N VAL A 58 -5.71 14.94 -2.96
CA VAL A 58 -4.75 14.90 -4.08
C VAL A 58 -5.29 14.07 -5.24
N GLU A 59 -5.85 14.76 -6.23
CA GLU A 59 -6.37 14.11 -7.45
C GLU A 59 -5.27 13.33 -8.19
N GLY A 60 -5.61 12.13 -8.66
CA GLY A 60 -4.70 11.28 -9.42
C GLY A 60 -3.64 10.56 -8.58
N LEU A 61 -3.62 10.73 -7.26
CA LEU A 61 -2.76 10.02 -6.33
C LEU A 61 -3.52 8.92 -5.59
N PHE A 62 -2.94 7.73 -5.59
CA PHE A 62 -3.48 6.55 -4.94
C PHE A 62 -2.41 5.89 -4.06
N CYS A 63 -2.85 5.10 -3.10
CA CYS A 63 -1.98 4.35 -2.20
C CYS A 63 -2.52 2.93 -2.00
N ALA A 64 -1.64 1.93 -2.09
CA ALA A 64 -1.88 0.62 -1.52
C ALA A 64 -1.15 0.56 -0.17
N PRO A 65 -1.88 0.48 0.96
CA PRO A 65 -1.30 0.63 2.28
C PRO A 65 -0.53 -0.61 2.73
N ALA A 66 0.32 -0.44 3.73
CA ALA A 66 0.97 -1.51 4.47
C ALA A 66 0.47 -1.56 5.91
N THR A 67 0.17 -2.76 6.40
CA THR A 67 -0.18 -3.03 7.80
C THR A 67 0.96 -3.76 8.50
N ILE A 68 0.87 -3.88 9.82
CA ILE A 68 1.83 -4.62 10.64
C ILE A 68 1.96 -6.10 10.22
N ASP A 69 0.92 -6.67 9.59
CA ASP A 69 0.90 -8.06 9.11
C ASP A 69 1.99 -8.32 8.06
N LEU A 70 2.42 -7.28 7.34
CA LEU A 70 3.53 -7.35 6.39
C LEU A 70 4.86 -7.74 7.06
N ALA A 71 5.02 -7.52 8.38
CA ALA A 71 6.19 -7.99 9.13
C ALA A 71 6.22 -9.53 9.22
N GLY A 72 5.06 -10.19 9.23
CA GLY A 72 4.95 -11.65 9.16
C GLY A 72 5.15 -12.20 7.74
N ALA A 73 4.76 -11.41 6.73
CA ALA A 73 4.84 -11.82 5.33
C ALA A 73 6.27 -12.13 4.85
N GLU A 74 7.32 -11.51 5.42
CA GLU A 74 8.70 -11.77 4.97
C GLU A 74 9.06 -13.27 5.06
N ILE A 75 8.61 -13.95 6.12
CA ILE A 75 8.85 -15.38 6.32
C ILE A 75 8.04 -16.23 5.33
N GLU A 76 6.76 -15.87 5.12
CA GLU A 76 5.85 -16.59 4.22
C GLU A 76 6.26 -16.41 2.75
N LEU A 77 6.66 -15.20 2.37
CA LEU A 77 7.11 -14.87 1.02
C LEU A 77 8.39 -15.61 0.67
N VAL A 78 9.33 -15.79 1.59
CA VAL A 78 10.52 -16.62 1.36
C VAL A 78 10.15 -18.05 0.96
N SER A 79 9.06 -18.60 1.50
CA SER A 79 8.59 -19.94 1.12
C SER A 79 7.88 -20.01 -0.23
N LEU A 80 7.35 -18.89 -0.72
CA LEU A 80 6.68 -18.79 -2.03
C LEU A 80 7.65 -18.64 -3.20
N VAL A 81 8.87 -18.14 -2.96
CA VAL A 81 9.92 -18.00 -4.01
C VAL A 81 10.93 -19.16 -4.03
N ALA A 82 10.78 -20.13 -3.12
CA ALA A 82 11.63 -21.31 -3.00
C ALA A 82 11.11 -22.50 -3.83
#